data_AF-A0ABD2W1V5-F1
#
_entry.id   AF-A0ABD2W1V5-F1
#
_cell.length_a   1.000
_cell.length_b   1.000
_cell.length_c   1.000
_cell.angle_alpha   90.00
_cell.angle_beta   90.00
_cell.angle_gamma   90.00
#
_symmetry.space_group_name_H-M   'P 1'
#
loop_
_entity.id
_entity.type
_entity.pdbx_description
1 polymer ?
#
loop_
_entity_poly.entity_id
_entity_poly.type
_entity_poly.pdbx_seq_one_letter_code
_entity_poly.pdbx_strand_id
1 'polypeptide(L)'
;MPSCTEDHPGPPIMRILQLNLNHCEAAQDLLCDIISKLSIDVAILCEQYKNLAPPNTWLADANGQAAIWVLGGILVQQRPARVHPYFSWARIGGIFFFSVYAPPRLSEMEFSTLLANIIEEARGKRPLVIAGDFNAWSTEWGQRTAPTAGARLYKPASRGGTADSALAKASDAS
;
A
#
# COMPACT_ATOMS: atom_id res chain seq x y z
N MET A 1 2.36 4.37 50.99
CA MET A 1 3.20 4.35 49.78
C MET A 1 2.31 3.98 48.61
N PRO A 2 1.95 4.88 47.69
CA PRO A 2 1.24 4.47 46.49
C PRO A 2 2.23 3.79 45.55
N SER A 3 1.90 2.58 45.11
CA SER A 3 2.61 1.84 44.08
C SER A 3 2.55 2.62 42.77
N CYS A 4 3.70 3.03 42.25
CA CYS A 4 3.83 3.49 40.88
C CYS A 4 3.33 2.37 39.96
N THR A 5 2.16 2.57 39.35
CA THR A 5 1.77 1.80 38.18
C THR A 5 2.74 2.18 37.09
N GLU A 6 3.67 1.28 36.79
CA GLU A 6 4.47 1.38 35.58
C GLU A 6 3.49 1.40 34.40
N ASP A 7 3.36 2.57 33.79
CA ASP A 7 2.68 2.76 32.51
C ASP A 7 3.56 2.06 31.47
N HIS A 8 3.39 0.75 31.34
CA HIS A 8 4.02 -0.01 30.27
C HIS A 8 3.36 0.42 28.97
N PRO A 9 4.03 1.21 28.10
CA PRO A 9 3.49 1.46 26.78
C PRO A 9 3.26 0.09 26.13
N GLY A 10 2.04 -0.13 25.63
CA GLY A 10 1.72 -1.33 24.89
C GLY A 10 2.73 -1.57 23.76
N PRO A 11 2.80 -2.78 23.19
CA PRO A 11 3.71 -3.07 22.10
C PRO A 11 3.58 -1.99 21.00
N PRO A 12 4.70 -1.51 20.43
CA PRO A 12 4.67 -0.39 19.49
C PRO A 12 3.72 -0.72 18.32
N ILE A 13 2.64 0.05 18.21
CA ILE A 13 1.62 -0.08 17.17
C ILE A 13 2.13 0.64 15.92
N MET A 14 2.33 -0.09 14.83
CA MET A 14 2.67 0.51 13.54
C MET A 14 1.41 1.07 12.88
N ARG A 15 1.40 2.37 12.60
CA ARG A 15 0.29 3.06 11.91
C ARG A 15 0.56 3.18 10.43
N ILE A 16 -0.36 2.63 9.64
CA ILE A 16 -0.26 2.57 8.19
C ILE A 16 -1.36 3.43 7.58
N LEU A 17 -1.01 4.26 6.59
CA LEU A 17 -1.94 5.06 5.79
C LEU A 17 -1.92 4.55 4.35
N GLN A 18 -3.07 4.24 3.75
CA GLN A 18 -3.20 4.03 2.31
C GLN A 18 -3.91 5.24 1.68
N LEU A 19 -3.36 5.80 0.60
CA LEU A 19 -3.96 6.95 -0.07
C LEU A 19 -3.64 6.99 -1.57
N ASN A 20 -4.64 7.21 -2.41
CA ASN A 20 -4.42 7.66 -3.80
C ASN A 20 -4.48 9.20 -3.82
N LEU A 21 -3.39 9.84 -4.26
CA LEU A 21 -3.24 11.29 -4.33
C LEU A 21 -3.77 11.91 -5.63
N ASN A 22 -4.17 11.08 -6.61
CA ASN A 22 -4.74 11.48 -7.89
C ASN A 22 -3.93 12.58 -8.60
N HIS A 23 -2.59 12.51 -8.48
CA HIS A 23 -1.63 13.48 -9.01
C HIS A 23 -1.90 14.94 -8.58
N CYS A 24 -2.53 15.13 -7.42
CA CYS A 24 -2.93 16.44 -6.93
C CYS A 24 -1.87 17.01 -5.96
N GLU A 25 -1.30 18.17 -6.32
CA GLU A 25 -0.34 18.88 -5.48
C GLU A 25 -0.93 19.23 -4.11
N ALA A 26 -2.15 19.77 -4.07
CA ALA A 26 -2.80 20.15 -2.81
C ALA A 26 -3.10 18.94 -1.91
N ALA A 27 -3.46 17.79 -2.48
CA ALA A 27 -3.66 16.55 -1.72
C ALA A 27 -2.35 16.07 -1.09
N GLN A 28 -1.24 16.23 -1.81
CA GLN A 28 0.08 15.87 -1.35
C GLN A 28 0.64 16.85 -0.31
N ASP A 29 0.32 18.14 -0.40
CA ASP A 29 0.66 19.10 0.65
C ASP A 29 -0.10 18.78 1.95
N LEU A 30 -1.38 18.42 1.84
CA LEU A 30 -2.20 17.99 2.98
C LEU A 30 -1.71 16.67 3.60
N LEU A 31 -1.10 15.79 2.82
CA LEU A 31 -0.56 14.51 3.30
C LEU A 31 0.48 14.73 4.42
N CYS A 32 1.35 15.73 4.31
CA CYS A 32 2.35 16.05 5.33
C CYS A 32 1.69 16.36 6.68
N ASP A 33 0.63 17.17 6.67
CA ASP A 33 -0.15 17.49 7.87
C ASP A 33 -0.80 16.26 8.49
N ILE A 34 -1.40 15.39 7.66
CA ILE A 34 -2.06 14.17 8.11
C ILE A 34 -1.06 13.22 8.75
N ILE A 35 0.09 13.02 8.12
CA ILE A 35 1.16 12.16 8.61
C ILE A 35 1.61 12.60 10.00
N SER A 36 1.85 13.90 10.20
CA SER A 36 2.25 14.42 11.51
C SER A 36 1.14 14.28 12.55
N LYS A 37 -0.10 14.66 12.21
CA LYS A 37 -1.25 14.62 13.13
C LYS A 37 -1.59 13.22 13.60
N LEU A 38 -1.57 12.25 12.67
CA LEU A 38 -1.90 10.86 12.95
C LEU A 38 -0.69 10.01 13.31
N SER A 39 0.50 10.62 13.35
CA SER A 39 1.83 10.01 13.55
C SER A 39 1.96 8.66 12.83
N ILE A 40 1.75 8.73 11.52
CA ILE A 40 1.86 7.61 10.57
C ILE A 40 3.32 7.15 10.47
N ASP A 41 3.51 5.85 10.44
CA ASP A 41 4.83 5.19 10.34
C ASP A 41 5.14 4.77 8.90
N VAL A 42 4.12 4.33 8.16
CA VAL A 42 4.24 3.90 6.77
C VAL A 42 3.05 4.43 5.98
N ALA A 43 3.31 5.18 4.91
CA ALA A 43 2.28 5.56 3.94
C ALA A 43 2.44 4.75 2.64
N ILE A 44 1.34 4.20 2.15
CA ILE A 44 1.22 3.45 0.90
C ILE A 44 0.45 4.33 -0.08
N LEU A 45 1.17 4.89 -1.04
CA LEU A 45 0.70 5.99 -1.88
C LEU A 45 0.52 5.55 -3.33
N CYS A 46 -0.53 6.05 -3.96
CA CYS A 46 -0.75 5.98 -5.40
C CYS A 46 -0.82 7.39 -6.00
N GLU A 47 -0.40 7.52 -7.26
CA GLU A 47 -0.44 8.74 -8.08
C GLU A 47 0.11 9.98 -7.36
N GLN A 48 1.29 9.89 -6.75
CA GLN A 48 1.92 11.08 -6.19
C GLN A 48 2.21 12.14 -7.28
N TYR A 49 2.11 13.41 -6.91
CA TYR A 49 2.51 14.53 -7.78
C TYR A 49 4.04 14.60 -7.93
N LYS A 50 4.77 14.45 -6.82
CA LYS A 50 6.24 14.42 -6.79
C LYS A 50 6.77 13.48 -5.71
N ASN A 51 8.02 13.05 -5.82
CA ASN A 51 8.69 12.30 -4.76
C ASN A 51 9.26 13.30 -3.73
N LEU A 52 8.88 13.20 -2.44
CA LEU A 52 9.19 14.23 -1.43
C LEU A 52 10.42 13.96 -0.57
N ALA A 53 10.64 12.70 -0.18
CA ALA A 53 11.60 12.38 0.88
C ALA A 53 13.01 12.12 0.32
N PRO A 54 14.07 12.07 1.17
CA PRO A 54 15.37 11.56 0.77
C PRO A 54 15.22 10.21 0.06
N PRO A 55 16.12 9.86 -0.88
CA PRO A 55 15.98 8.66 -1.72
C PRO A 55 15.87 7.34 -0.94
N ASN A 56 16.10 7.37 0.38
CA ASN A 56 16.08 6.21 1.26
C ASN A 56 14.77 5.97 2.02
N THR A 57 13.84 6.92 2.06
CA THR A 57 12.56 6.76 2.77
C THR A 57 11.35 6.82 1.86
N TRP A 58 11.47 7.39 0.65
CA TRP A 58 10.45 7.36 -0.39
C TRP A 58 10.81 6.34 -1.46
N LEU A 59 10.08 5.22 -1.50
CA LEU A 59 10.37 4.06 -2.34
C LEU A 59 9.33 3.98 -3.45
N ALA A 60 9.57 4.71 -4.53
CA ALA A 60 8.70 4.73 -5.70
C ALA A 60 8.93 3.54 -6.64
N ASP A 61 7.89 3.18 -7.39
CA ASP A 61 7.96 2.28 -8.52
C ASP A 61 8.68 2.95 -9.72
N ALA A 62 8.90 2.18 -10.79
CA ALA A 62 9.58 2.68 -11.99
C ALA A 62 8.83 3.83 -12.69
N ASN A 63 7.50 3.90 -12.55
CA ASN A 63 6.68 4.93 -13.19
C ASN A 63 6.44 6.16 -12.31
N GLY A 64 6.81 6.12 -11.03
CA GLY A 64 6.54 7.19 -10.07
C GLY A 64 5.05 7.35 -9.75
N GLN A 65 4.26 6.28 -9.86
CA GLN A 65 2.81 6.27 -9.62
C GLN A 65 2.41 5.39 -8.42
N ALA A 66 3.32 4.59 -7.88
CA ALA A 66 3.13 3.89 -6.62
C ALA A 66 4.35 4.12 -5.73
N ALA A 67 4.15 4.40 -4.46
CA ALA A 67 5.24 4.59 -3.52
C ALA A 67 4.93 4.08 -2.12
N ILE A 68 6.01 3.74 -1.40
CA ILE A 68 5.99 3.54 0.05
C ILE A 68 6.81 4.66 0.66
N TRP A 69 6.22 5.41 1.59
CA TRP A 69 6.91 6.42 2.36
C TRP A 69 7.07 5.95 3.81
N VAL A 70 8.32 5.79 4.23
CA VAL A 70 8.69 5.39 5.59
C VAL A 70 8.98 6.63 6.43
N LEU A 71 8.35 6.67 7.61
CA LEU A 71 8.30 7.81 8.51
C LEU A 71 8.75 7.39 9.92
N GLY A 72 8.70 8.32 10.88
CA GLY A 72 8.90 8.01 12.30
C GLY A 72 10.30 7.50 12.68
N GLY A 73 11.31 7.65 11.80
CA GLY A 73 12.66 7.16 12.04
C GLY A 73 12.83 5.65 11.85
N ILE A 74 11.83 4.97 11.30
CA ILE A 74 11.89 3.52 11.05
C ILE A 74 12.81 3.25 9.85
N LEU A 75 13.67 2.25 9.99
CA LEU A 75 14.59 1.85 8.94
C LEU A 75 13.93 0.91 7.93
N VAL A 76 14.23 1.16 6.66
CA VAL A 76 13.96 0.21 5.57
C VAL A 76 14.97 -0.93 5.67
N GLN A 77 14.49 -2.13 5.99
CA GLN A 77 15.31 -3.33 6.21
C GLN A 77 15.67 -4.02 4.89
N GLN A 78 14.76 -4.03 3.94
CA GLN A 78 14.95 -4.62 2.61
C GLN A 78 14.17 -3.83 1.56
N ARG A 79 14.68 -3.86 0.33
CA ARG A 79 14.14 -3.19 -0.86
C ARG A 79 14.20 -4.17 -2.04
N PRO A 80 13.42 -3.94 -3.11
CA PRO A 80 13.53 -4.73 -4.31
C PRO A 80 14.93 -4.61 -4.93
N ALA A 81 15.43 -5.70 -5.48
CA ALA A 81 16.72 -5.72 -6.19
C ALA A 81 16.66 -4.97 -7.53
N ARG A 82 15.45 -4.84 -8.10
CA ARG A 82 15.16 -4.13 -9.35
C ARG A 82 13.90 -3.29 -9.18
N VAL A 83 13.84 -2.12 -9.79
CA VAL A 83 12.60 -1.33 -9.82
C VAL A 83 11.57 -2.01 -10.72
N HIS A 84 10.32 -2.07 -10.28
CA HIS A 84 9.21 -2.62 -11.05
C HIS A 84 8.28 -1.48 -11.48
N PRO A 85 7.68 -1.51 -12.68
CA PRO A 85 6.58 -0.63 -13.00
C PRO A 85 5.34 -1.04 -12.21
N TYR A 86 4.49 -0.07 -11.87
CA TYR A 86 3.18 -0.22 -11.23
C TYR A 86 3.20 -0.62 -9.75
N PHE A 87 4.34 -1.07 -9.21
CA PHE A 87 4.43 -1.37 -7.79
C PHE A 87 5.84 -1.23 -7.23
N SER A 88 5.90 -1.00 -5.92
CA SER A 88 7.13 -1.00 -5.13
C SER A 88 6.90 -1.79 -3.85
N TRP A 89 7.96 -2.34 -3.26
CA TRP A 89 7.87 -3.03 -1.98
C TRP A 89 9.03 -2.71 -1.04
N ALA A 90 8.81 -2.90 0.25
CA ALA A 90 9.84 -2.70 1.26
C ALA A 90 9.60 -3.58 2.49
N ARG A 91 10.66 -3.99 3.17
CA ARG A 91 10.55 -4.61 4.50
C ARG A 91 10.79 -3.55 5.57
N ILE A 92 9.80 -3.32 6.42
CA ILE A 92 9.78 -2.25 7.43
C ILE A 92 9.24 -2.87 8.72
N GLY A 93 9.98 -2.73 9.83
CA GLY A 93 9.57 -3.32 11.11
C GLY A 93 9.27 -4.83 11.06
N GLY A 94 9.96 -5.57 10.18
CA GLY A 94 9.74 -7.01 9.99
C GLY A 94 8.60 -7.38 9.02
N ILE A 95 7.76 -6.43 8.61
CA ILE A 95 6.61 -6.63 7.70
C ILE A 95 6.99 -6.20 6.27
N PHE A 96 6.54 -6.95 5.27
CA PHE A 96 6.69 -6.61 3.86
C PHE A 96 5.50 -5.78 3.37
N PHE A 97 5.74 -4.56 2.94
CA PHE A 97 4.72 -3.68 2.38
C PHE A 97 4.86 -3.63 0.87
N PHE A 98 3.73 -3.68 0.15
CA PHE A 98 3.64 -3.44 -1.28
C PHE A 98 2.70 -2.27 -1.52
N SER A 99 3.16 -1.30 -2.29
CA SER A 99 2.33 -0.25 -2.88
C SER A 99 2.10 -0.57 -4.34
N VAL A 100 0.84 -0.64 -4.77
CA VAL A 100 0.43 -1.02 -6.12
C VAL A 100 -0.47 0.06 -6.71
N TYR A 101 -0.15 0.52 -7.92
CA TYR A 101 -1.05 1.31 -8.74
C TYR A 101 -1.19 0.64 -10.09
N ALA A 102 -2.38 0.12 -10.38
CA ALA A 102 -2.73 -0.41 -11.70
C ALA A 102 -3.55 0.64 -12.45
N PRO A 103 -2.97 1.36 -13.45
CA PRO A 103 -3.71 2.35 -14.19
C PRO A 103 -4.97 1.76 -14.84
N PRO A 104 -6.09 2.52 -14.92
CA PRO A 104 -7.32 2.04 -15.56
C PRO A 104 -7.11 1.73 -17.05
N ARG A 105 -6.13 2.40 -17.67
CA ARG A 105 -5.73 2.23 -19.08
C ARG A 105 -4.96 0.95 -19.40
N LEU A 106 -4.52 0.17 -18.40
CA LEU A 106 -3.85 -1.11 -18.68
C LEU A 106 -4.76 -1.99 -19.54
N SER A 107 -4.21 -2.89 -20.33
CA SER A 107 -4.96 -4.00 -20.92
C SER A 107 -5.16 -5.12 -19.89
N GLU A 108 -6.04 -6.07 -20.18
CA GLU A 108 -6.22 -7.26 -19.33
C GLU A 108 -4.93 -8.09 -19.22
N MET A 109 -4.16 -8.17 -20.31
CA MET A 109 -2.86 -8.86 -20.35
C MET A 109 -1.86 -8.15 -19.44
N GLU A 110 -1.69 -6.83 -19.56
CA GLU A 110 -0.76 -6.06 -18.71
C GLU A 110 -1.15 -6.12 -17.23
N PHE A 111 -2.45 -6.08 -16.92
CA PHE A 111 -2.94 -6.24 -15.56
C PHE A 111 -2.64 -7.64 -15.00
N SER A 112 -2.83 -8.69 -15.79
CA SER A 112 -2.49 -10.06 -15.39
C SER A 112 -0.98 -10.23 -15.17
N THR A 113 -0.15 -9.61 -16.03
CA THR A 113 1.31 -9.57 -15.84
C THR A 113 1.69 -8.82 -14.57
N LEU A 114 1.04 -7.70 -14.25
CA LEU A 114 1.24 -6.98 -12.99
C LEU A 114 0.96 -7.90 -11.79
N LEU A 115 -0.19 -8.59 -11.76
CA LEU A 115 -0.53 -9.50 -10.68
C LEU A 115 0.46 -10.67 -10.56
N ALA A 116 0.89 -11.25 -11.69
CA ALA A 116 1.88 -12.32 -11.70
C ALA A 116 3.22 -11.87 -11.10
N ASN A 117 3.69 -10.66 -11.47
CA ASN A 117 4.92 -10.08 -10.93
C ASN A 117 4.83 -9.81 -9.43
N ILE A 118 3.69 -9.32 -8.93
CA ILE A 118 3.46 -9.12 -7.49
C ILE A 118 3.48 -10.47 -6.76
N ILE A 119 2.84 -11.51 -7.30
CA ILE A 119 2.83 -12.85 -6.69
C ILE A 119 4.24 -13.45 -6.65
N GLU A 120 5.01 -13.31 -7.72
CA GLU A 120 6.40 -13.75 -7.78
C GLU A 120 7.25 -13.05 -6.73
N GLU A 121 7.18 -11.71 -6.66
CA GLU A 121 7.90 -10.94 -5.65
C GLU A 121 7.43 -11.29 -4.23
N ALA A 122 6.14 -11.47 -3.98
CA ALA A 122 5.60 -11.78 -2.66
C ALA A 122 5.90 -13.22 -2.17
N ARG A 123 6.47 -14.08 -3.02
CA ARG A 123 6.76 -15.48 -2.68
C ARG A 123 7.78 -15.56 -1.54
N GLY A 124 7.43 -16.28 -0.47
CA GLY A 124 8.29 -16.44 0.71
C GLY A 124 8.38 -15.23 1.65
N LYS A 125 7.79 -14.07 1.29
CA LYS A 125 7.77 -12.86 2.12
C LYS A 125 6.62 -12.93 3.11
N ARG A 126 6.87 -13.04 4.43
CA ARG A 126 5.83 -13.04 5.48
C ARG A 126 6.36 -12.36 6.76
N PRO A 127 5.51 -11.66 7.54
CA PRO A 127 4.14 -11.22 7.19
C PRO A 127 4.17 -10.13 6.10
N LEU A 128 3.07 -9.96 5.35
CA LEU A 128 3.01 -8.98 4.26
C LEU A 128 1.67 -8.24 4.21
N VAL A 129 1.73 -7.01 3.70
CA VAL A 129 0.60 -6.12 3.39
C VAL A 129 0.73 -5.70 1.92
N ILE A 130 -0.31 -5.94 1.13
CA ILE A 130 -0.43 -5.43 -0.24
C ILE A 130 -1.57 -4.43 -0.25
N ALA A 131 -1.31 -3.24 -0.76
CA ALA A 131 -2.23 -2.12 -0.69
C ALA A 131 -2.00 -1.18 -1.90
N GLY A 132 -3.00 -0.36 -2.17
CA GLY A 132 -3.01 0.58 -3.28
C GLY A 132 -4.26 0.48 -4.14
N ASP A 133 -4.19 1.01 -5.35
CA ASP A 133 -5.34 1.16 -6.24
C ASP A 133 -5.18 0.26 -7.48
N PHE A 134 -5.99 -0.80 -7.52
CA PHE A 134 -5.98 -1.78 -8.60
C PHE A 134 -6.86 -1.39 -9.80
N ASN A 135 -7.69 -0.34 -9.69
CA ASN A 135 -8.71 0.01 -10.68
C ASN A 135 -9.50 -1.21 -11.20
N ALA A 136 -9.78 -2.16 -10.30
CA ALA A 136 -10.39 -3.45 -10.62
C ALA A 136 -11.48 -3.79 -9.60
N TRP A 137 -12.54 -4.38 -10.12
CA TRP A 137 -13.75 -4.74 -9.39
C TRP A 137 -13.54 -6.09 -8.72
N SER A 138 -13.91 -6.22 -7.45
CA SER A 138 -14.04 -7.54 -6.82
C SER A 138 -15.09 -7.52 -5.74
N THR A 139 -15.81 -8.64 -5.64
CA THR A 139 -16.75 -8.90 -4.56
C THR A 139 -16.04 -9.05 -3.20
N GLU A 140 -14.78 -9.49 -3.20
CA GLU A 140 -14.01 -9.77 -1.98
C GLU A 140 -13.69 -8.51 -1.16
N TRP A 141 -13.50 -7.35 -1.83
CA TRP A 141 -13.21 -6.08 -1.15
C TRP A 141 -14.42 -5.12 -1.04
N GLY A 142 -15.64 -5.60 -1.31
CA GLY A 142 -16.87 -5.03 -0.73
C GLY A 142 -17.79 -4.21 -1.63
N GLN A 143 -17.75 -4.37 -2.97
CA GLN A 143 -18.77 -3.75 -3.82
C GLN A 143 -20.06 -4.60 -3.88
N ARG A 144 -21.21 -3.93 -3.69
CA ARG A 144 -22.56 -4.54 -3.60
C ARG A 144 -23.27 -4.74 -4.94
N THR A 145 -22.78 -4.16 -6.03
CA THR A 145 -23.45 -4.17 -7.35
C THR A 145 -22.53 -4.67 -8.46
N ALA A 146 -23.11 -5.35 -9.43
CA ALA A 146 -22.39 -5.86 -10.60
C ALA A 146 -21.73 -4.71 -11.38
N PRO A 147 -20.52 -4.93 -11.95
CA PRO A 147 -19.83 -3.94 -12.76
C PRO A 147 -20.68 -3.43 -13.93
N THR A 148 -20.60 -2.13 -14.19
CA THR A 148 -21.10 -1.54 -15.44
C THR A 148 -20.35 -2.19 -16.62
N ALA A 149 -21.01 -2.37 -17.76
CA ALA A 149 -20.38 -2.96 -18.95
C ALA A 149 -19.10 -2.18 -19.33
N GLY A 150 -17.93 -2.84 -19.25
CA GLY A 150 -16.60 -2.25 -19.50
C GLY A 150 -15.66 -2.21 -18.30
N ALA A 151 -16.15 -2.50 -17.10
CA ALA A 151 -15.32 -2.55 -15.89
C ALA A 151 -14.46 -3.83 -15.80
N ARG A 152 -13.19 -3.69 -15.39
CA ARG A 152 -12.27 -4.81 -15.17
C ARG A 152 -12.63 -5.58 -13.91
N LEU A 153 -12.85 -6.88 -14.02
CA LEU A 153 -13.16 -7.77 -12.88
C LEU A 153 -11.91 -8.53 -12.43
N TYR A 154 -11.50 -8.36 -11.17
CA TYR A 154 -10.57 -9.24 -10.48
C TYR A 154 -11.32 -10.49 -10.00
N LYS A 155 -10.87 -11.67 -10.47
CA LYS A 155 -11.30 -12.96 -9.95
C LYS A 155 -10.17 -13.57 -9.12
N PRO A 156 -10.38 -13.81 -7.81
CA PRO A 156 -9.38 -14.51 -7.01
C PRO A 156 -9.19 -15.93 -7.58
N ALA A 157 -7.97 -16.45 -7.51
CA ALA A 157 -7.72 -17.84 -7.82
C ALA A 157 -8.43 -18.70 -6.75
N SER A 158 -9.45 -19.45 -7.15
CA SER A 158 -10.13 -20.38 -6.26
C SER A 158 -9.21 -21.57 -5.96
N ARG A 159 -8.46 -21.49 -4.85
CA ARG A 159 -7.90 -22.68 -4.18
C ARG A 159 -7.65 -22.41 -2.71
N GLY A 160 -8.19 -23.31 -1.88
CA GLY A 160 -8.41 -23.16 -0.45
C GLY A 160 -7.16 -22.94 0.38
N GLY A 161 -7.35 -22.19 1.45
CA GLY A 161 -6.33 -21.87 2.44
C GLY A 161 -6.59 -20.47 2.97
N THR A 162 -7.12 -20.38 4.19
CA THR A 162 -7.32 -19.14 4.94
C THR A 162 -6.02 -18.35 5.00
N ALA A 163 -5.90 -17.33 4.15
CA ALA A 163 -4.91 -16.29 4.29
C ALA A 163 -5.63 -15.07 4.90
N ASP A 164 -5.43 -14.87 6.20
CA ASP A 164 -5.67 -13.59 6.86
C ASP A 164 -4.83 -12.54 6.13
N SER A 165 -5.43 -11.89 5.14
CA SER A 165 -4.88 -10.75 4.44
C SER A 165 -5.68 -9.54 4.92
N ALA A 166 -5.09 -8.80 5.84
CA ALA A 166 -5.61 -7.51 6.25
C ALA A 166 -5.41 -6.52 5.09
N LEU A 167 -6.36 -6.53 4.15
CA LEU A 167 -6.53 -5.48 3.15
C LEU A 167 -7.22 -4.31 3.86
N ALA A 168 -6.47 -3.26 4.18
CA ALA A 168 -6.99 -2.07 4.83
C ALA A 168 -7.98 -1.35 3.88
N LYS A 169 -9.25 -1.32 4.28
CA LYS A 169 -10.28 -0.49 3.65
C LYS A 169 -10.05 0.97 4.02
N ALA A 170 -9.92 1.85 3.05
CA ALA A 170 -10.24 3.26 3.20
C ALA A 170 -11.61 3.48 2.54
N SER A 171 -12.59 3.87 3.35
CA SER A 171 -13.98 4.17 2.98
C SER A 171 -14.13 5.57 2.37
N ASP A 172 -15.18 5.70 1.55
CA ASP A 172 -15.66 6.89 0.86
C ASP A 172 -15.63 8.22 1.64
N ALA A 173 -15.27 9.28 0.92
CA ALA A 173 -15.79 10.64 1.03
C ALA A 173 -15.53 11.30 -0.34
N SER A 174 -16.47 11.87 -1.09
CA SER A 174 -17.86 12.28 -0.88
C SER A 174 -18.66 12.17 -2.18
#